data_AF-A0AAN0RLT2-F1
#
_entry.id   AF-A0AAN0RLT2-F1
#
_cell.length_a   1.000
_cell.length_b   1.000
_cell.length_c   1.000
_cell.angle_alpha   90.00
_cell.angle_beta   90.00
_cell.angle_gamma   90.00
#
_symmetry.space_group_name_H-M   'P 1'
#
loop_
_entity.id
_entity.type
_entity.pdbx_description
1 polymer ?
#
loop_
_entity_poly.entity_id
_entity_poly.type
_entity_poly.pdbx_seq_one_letter_code
_entity_poly.pdbx_strand_id
1 'polypeptide(L)'
;MLQTLHATWWAWAILALALAFLEIIVPAFVFLGMTIGAACVALVMLLGGAGSIGAPVSVLIFAVTSLVATLILRRIFSLPKGQVKTFEGDIND
;
A
#
# COMPACT_ATOMS: atom_id res chain seq x y z
N MET A 1 29.08 3.79 0.24
CA MET A 1 27.97 4.03 -0.71
C MET A 1 26.61 3.51 -0.23
N LEU A 2 26.51 2.34 0.43
CA LEU A 2 25.20 1.79 0.85
C LEU A 2 24.50 2.52 2.02
N GLN A 3 25.25 3.28 2.84
CA GLN A 3 24.70 3.89 4.05
C GLN A 3 23.64 4.98 3.80
N THR A 4 23.49 5.49 2.57
CA THR A 4 22.59 6.62 2.26
C THR A 4 21.38 6.24 1.40
N LEU A 5 21.14 4.94 1.13
CA LEU A 5 20.02 4.51 0.27
C LEU A 5 18.66 5.02 0.79
N HIS A 6 18.47 5.02 2.11
CA HIS A 6 17.25 5.52 2.74
C HIS A 6 17.03 7.03 2.52
N ALA A 7 18.07 7.79 2.20
CA ALA A 7 18.03 9.23 1.97
C ALA A 7 17.80 9.59 0.49
N THR A 8 17.83 8.61 -0.41
CA THR A 8 17.66 8.83 -1.85
C THR A 8 16.26 8.44 -2.31
N TRP A 9 15.58 9.35 -3.00
CA TRP A 9 14.21 9.14 -3.49
C TRP A 9 14.08 7.93 -4.44
N TRP A 10 15.08 7.69 -5.29
CA TRP A 10 15.03 6.61 -6.30
C TRP A 10 15.06 5.22 -5.67
N ALA A 11 15.69 5.04 -4.50
CA ALA A 11 15.70 3.76 -3.80
C ALA A 11 14.30 3.40 -3.29
N TRP A 12 13.56 4.38 -2.78
CA TRP A 12 12.15 4.23 -2.39
C TRP A 12 11.25 3.95 -3.60
N ALA A 13 11.53 4.57 -4.76
CA ALA A 13 10.80 4.29 -5.99
C ALA A 13 11.01 2.84 -6.48
N ILE A 14 12.24 2.33 -6.43
CA ILE A 14 12.55 0.93 -6.76
C ILE A 14 11.85 -0.02 -5.77
N LEU A 15 11.88 0.29 -4.47
CA LEU A 15 11.16 -0.48 -3.46
C LEU A 15 9.66 -0.53 -3.75
N ALA A 16 9.05 0.61 -4.09
CA ALA A 16 7.64 0.68 -4.47
C ALA A 16 7.33 -0.22 -5.68
N LEU A 17 8.18 -0.18 -6.72
CA LEU A 17 8.02 -1.00 -7.90
C LEU A 17 8.16 -2.51 -7.59
N ALA A 18 9.13 -2.89 -6.77
CA ALA A 18 9.32 -4.28 -6.34
C ALA A 18 8.12 -4.80 -5.55
N LEU A 19 7.57 -4.00 -4.64
CA LEU A 19 6.36 -4.33 -3.88
C LEU A 19 5.13 -4.45 -4.80
N ALA A 20 5.03 -3.61 -5.83
CA ALA A 20 3.95 -3.70 -6.81
C ALA A 20 4.00 -5.03 -7.59
N PHE A 21 5.20 -5.47 -8.00
CA PHE A 21 5.36 -6.78 -8.63
C PHE A 21 5.04 -7.93 -7.66
N LEU A 22 5.43 -7.80 -6.39
CA LEU A 22 5.15 -8.82 -5.38
C LEU A 22 3.64 -9.02 -5.16
N GLU A 23 2.85 -7.94 -5.21
CA GLU A 23 1.38 -8.03 -5.12
C GLU A 23 0.77 -8.80 -6.29
N ILE A 24 1.33 -8.69 -7.51
CA ILE A 24 0.83 -9.44 -8.67
C ILE A 24 1.00 -10.95 -8.48
N ILE A 25 2.10 -11.36 -7.82
CA ILE A 25 2.39 -12.76 -7.52
C ILE A 25 1.54 -13.24 -6.33
N VAL A 26 1.43 -12.41 -5.30
CA VAL A 26 0.74 -12.71 -4.04
C VAL A 26 -0.31 -11.63 -3.77
N PRO A 27 -1.55 -11.80 -4.27
CA PRO A 27 -2.59 -10.78 -4.13
C PRO A 27 -3.12 -10.74 -2.70
N ALA A 28 -2.47 -9.93 -1.85
CA ALA A 28 -2.72 -9.83 -0.41
C ALA A 28 -3.28 -8.47 0.02
N PHE A 29 -3.35 -7.49 -0.89
CA PHE A 29 -3.63 -6.06 -0.70
C PHE A 29 -2.67 -5.31 0.23
N VAL A 30 -1.86 -6.03 1.01
CA VAL A 30 -0.86 -5.46 1.92
C VAL A 30 0.32 -4.90 1.13
N PHE A 31 0.80 -5.61 0.10
CA PHE A 31 1.92 -5.11 -0.70
C PHE A 31 1.51 -3.91 -1.53
N LEU A 32 0.26 -3.87 -2.01
CA LEU A 32 -0.28 -2.68 -2.68
C LEU A 32 -0.29 -1.44 -1.76
N GLY A 33 -0.68 -1.60 -0.49
CA GLY A 33 -0.60 -0.50 0.49
C GLY A 33 0.85 -0.07 0.76
N MET A 34 1.77 -1.04 0.88
CA MET A 34 3.20 -0.75 1.02
C MET A 34 3.80 -0.05 -0.20
N THR A 35 3.36 -0.41 -1.42
CA THR A 35 3.72 0.29 -2.66
C THR A 35 3.34 1.76 -2.59
N ILE A 36 2.11 2.06 -2.15
CA ILE A 36 1.63 3.44 -1.98
C ILE A 36 2.46 4.18 -0.94
N GLY A 37 2.77 3.54 0.20
CA GLY A 37 3.61 4.13 1.23
C GLY A 37 5.03 4.45 0.74
N ALA A 38 5.68 3.52 0.04
CA ALA A 38 7.02 3.72 -0.50
C ALA A 38 7.02 4.79 -1.61
N ALA A 39 6.00 4.81 -2.47
CA ALA A 39 5.82 5.85 -3.48
C ALA A 39 5.62 7.23 -2.84
N CYS A 40 4.90 7.32 -1.72
CA CYS A 40 4.69 8.57 -0.99
C CYS A 40 6.01 9.12 -0.44
N VAL A 41 6.83 8.28 0.20
CA VAL A 41 8.18 8.67 0.66
C VAL A 41 9.07 9.11 -0.52
N ALA A 42 9.03 8.38 -1.63
CA ALA A 42 9.76 8.75 -2.84
C ALA A 42 9.31 10.11 -3.38
N LEU A 43 8.01 10.40 -3.43
CA LEU A 43 7.47 11.68 -3.88
C LEU A 43 7.84 12.83 -2.94
N VAL A 44 7.75 12.63 -1.63
CA VAL A 44 8.17 13.64 -0.64
C VAL A 44 9.64 14.01 -0.83
N MET A 45 10.52 13.02 -1.01
CA MET A 45 11.94 13.27 -1.27
C MET A 45 12.22 13.80 -2.67
N LEU A 46 11.44 13.43 -3.68
CA LEU A 46 11.60 13.94 -5.04
C LEU A 46 11.27 15.44 -5.09
N LEU A 47 10.21 15.87 -4.40
CA LEU A 47 9.77 17.27 -4.35
C LEU A 47 10.58 18.11 -3.34
N GLY A 48 10.94 17.53 -2.19
CA GLY A 48 11.70 18.22 -1.13
C GLY A 48 13.22 18.15 -1.29
N GLY A 49 13.72 17.33 -2.21
CA GLY A 49 15.15 17.04 -2.38
C GLY A 49 15.61 15.77 -1.66
N ALA A 50 16.63 15.12 -2.22
CA ALA A 50 17.23 13.93 -1.61
C ALA A 50 17.82 14.29 -0.24
N GLY A 51 17.54 13.47 0.78
CA GLY A 51 17.96 13.70 2.15
C GLY A 51 17.16 14.76 2.92
N SER A 52 16.07 15.28 2.35
CA SER A 52 15.17 16.25 3.03
C SER A 52 14.54 15.72 4.31
N ILE A 53 14.37 14.40 4.43
CA ILE A 53 13.85 13.73 5.61
C ILE A 53 14.82 12.62 6.06
N GLY A 54 15.03 12.52 7.38
CA GLY A 54 15.89 11.49 7.98
C GLY A 54 15.24 10.11 8.03
N ALA A 55 16.04 9.07 8.29
CA ALA A 55 15.59 7.67 8.32
C ALA A 55 14.38 7.40 9.24
N PRO A 56 14.28 7.97 10.47
CA PRO A 56 13.11 7.72 11.32
C PRO A 56 11.82 8.28 10.71
N VAL A 57 11.91 9.47 10.09
CA VAL A 57 10.75 10.16 9.50
C VAL A 57 10.28 9.45 8.24
N SER A 58 11.21 9.01 7.38
CA SER A 58 10.85 8.28 6.16
C SER A 58 10.16 6.95 6.47
N VAL A 59 10.64 6.20 7.46
CA VAL A 59 10.01 4.96 7.92
C VAL A 59 8.65 5.22 8.57
N LEU A 60 8.49 6.31 9.33
CA LEU A 60 7.22 6.68 9.93
C LEU A 60 6.17 7.01 8.86
N ILE A 61 6.53 7.82 7.87
CA ILE A 61 5.66 8.13 6.72
C ILE A 61 5.31 6.84 5.99
N PHE A 62 6.29 6.00 5.66
CA PHE A 62 6.05 4.72 5.02
C PHE A 62 5.04 3.87 5.81
N ALA A 63 5.25 3.67 7.11
CA ALA A 63 4.43 2.81 7.94
C ALA A 63 2.98 3.30 8.05
N VAL A 64 2.79 4.59 8.36
CA VAL A 64 1.46 5.19 8.49
C VAL A 64 0.71 5.16 7.17
N THR A 65 1.35 5.60 6.09
CA THR A 65 0.70 5.69 4.77
C THR A 65 0.38 4.30 4.24
N SER A 66 1.25 3.30 4.47
CA SER A 66 1.00 1.91 4.09
C SER A 66 -0.18 1.30 4.83
N LEU A 67 -0.23 1.49 6.16
CA LEU A 67 -1.33 0.98 6.97
C LEU A 67 -2.67 1.58 6.53
N VAL A 68 -2.73 2.91 6.38
CA VAL A 68 -3.93 3.62 5.93
C VAL A 68 -4.34 3.15 4.54
N ALA A 69 -3.40 3.06 3.60
CA ALA A 69 -3.68 2.61 2.23
C ALA A 69 -4.24 1.17 2.21
N THR A 70 -3.62 0.23 2.93
CA THR A 70 -4.10 -1.15 3.02
C THR A 70 -5.51 -1.23 3.60
N LEU A 71 -5.81 -0.46 4.65
CA LEU A 71 -7.14 -0.44 5.26
C LEU A 71 -8.20 0.12 4.29
N ILE A 72 -7.89 1.21 3.58
CA ILE A 72 -8.77 1.80 2.56
C ILE A 72 -9.03 0.81 1.43
N LEU A 73 -7.98 0.18 0.90
CA LEU A 73 -8.07 -0.83 -0.14
C LEU A 73 -8.97 -2.00 0.29
N ARG A 74 -8.75 -2.56 1.48
CA ARG A 74 -9.59 -3.64 2.04
C ARG A 74 -11.04 -3.21 2.23
N ARG A 75 -11.29 -1.94 2.55
CA ARG A 75 -12.63 -1.39 2.74
C ARG A 75 -13.39 -1.25 1.42
N ILE A 76 -12.70 -0.78 0.37
CA ILE A 76 -13.28 -0.55 -0.97
C ILE A 76 -13.50 -1.87 -1.71
N PHE A 77 -12.54 -2.79 -1.64
CA PHE A 77 -12.57 -4.07 -2.35
C PHE A 77 -13.17 -5.22 -1.55
N SER A 78 -13.72 -4.98 -0.35
CA SER A 78 -14.51 -6.01 0.35
C SER A 78 -15.71 -6.41 -0.49
N LEU A 79 -15.80 -7.70 -0.84
CA LEU A 79 -16.96 -8.24 -1.56
C LEU A 79 -18.25 -7.92 -0.79
N PRO A 80 -19.38 -7.67 -1.48
CA PRO A 80 -20.68 -7.59 -0.85
C PRO A 80 -20.86 -8.84 0.01
N LYS A 81 -21.04 -8.66 1.32
CA LYS A 81 -21.40 -9.78 2.20
C LYS A 81 -22.63 -10.43 1.58
N GLY A 82 -22.50 -11.72 1.25
CA GLY A 82 -23.49 -12.46 0.48
C GLY A 82 -24.89 -12.12 0.96
N GLN A 83 -25.66 -11.48 0.08
CA GLN A 83 -27.09 -11.39 0.24
C GLN A 83 -27.58 -12.83 0.10
N VAL A 84 -27.62 -13.55 1.22
CA VAL A 84 -28.33 -14.82 1.31
C VAL A 84 -29.75 -14.44 1.00
N LYS A 85 -30.17 -14.65 -0.25
CA LYS A 85 -31.54 -14.42 -0.68
C LYS A 85 -32.36 -15.47 0.07
N THR A 86 -32.92 -15.09 1.22
CA THR A 86 -33.89 -15.91 1.93
C THR A 86 -35.13 -15.96 1.07
N PHE A 87 -35.28 -17.06 0.34
CA PHE A 87 -36.52 -17.37 -0.34
C PHE A 87 -37.52 -17.82 0.72
N GLU A 88 -38.49 -16.97 1.04
CA GLU A 88 -39.64 -17.30 1.90
C GLU A 88 -40.84 -17.82 1.09
N GLY A 89 -40.70 -17.92 -0.24
CA GLY A 89 -41.69 -18.57 -1.09
C GLY A 89 -41.45 -20.07 -1.13
N ASP A 90 -42.37 -20.83 -0.57
CA ASP A 90 -42.44 -22.27 -0.81
C ASP A 90 -42.64 -22.49 -2.31
N ILE A 91 -41.81 -23.35 -2.92
CA ILE A 91 -41.79 -23.61 -4.36
C ILE A 91 -42.99 -24.49 -4.78
N ASN A 92 -43.83 -24.85 -3.80
CA ASN A 92 -44.86 -25.86 -3.91
C ASN A 92 -46.30 -25.35 -3.74
N ASP A 93 -46.50 -24.03 -3.59
CA ASP A 93 -47.82 -23.36 -3.60
C ASP A 93 -47.98 -22.45 -4.83
#